data_AF-A0A2V7U853-F1
#
_entry.id   AF-A0A2V7U853-F1
#
_cell.length_a   1.000
_cell.length_b   1.000
_cell.length_c   1.000
_cell.angle_alpha   90.00
_cell.angle_beta   90.00
_cell.angle_gamma   90.00
#
_symmetry.space_group_name_H-M   'P 1'
#
loop_
_entity.id
_entity.type
_entity.pdbx_description
1 polymer ?
#
loop_
_entity_poly.entity_id
_entity_poly.type
_entity_poly.pdbx_seq_one_letter_code
_entity_poly.pdbx_strand_id
1 'polypeptide(L)'
;MRRGTIGAGLALALLVAHSALSQQEDPVNRYEMLYGTPVDVSLSDLVQNPMAYSNRAVRTTGRLEMSPSVQSRRTYMLVDSAVDIALLQPVPEIGAEFESDAMQFLGRQTQITGLVQELSGGLGNPNQPRIAITFWQFMGPPEEVKGPLKFVDVSLESLVSRPGREDGKTVRVVGKFRGRNLYGDLPARSERASGDWVIKDDLYAVWVSGRKPKGSGWELDANLKRDTGKWIEVIGKPETRNGVTYVRAAQVRITDPPRPTADAAPPPPPPERPKVPPVVVFALPLDGEGEVPSDSRFVVQFNKDMDEATFKGHVMLRYAGPTLPGDRQFDGIKLTYDQGRRALTIDPGDVLRPGRQIELMLLPGIADIDGLTLVPRPGQQVDEAVDVLRFRTGT
;
A
#
# COMPACT_ATOMS: atom_id res chain seq x y z
N MET A 1 -57.42 53.61 16.30
CA MET A 1 -57.91 52.47 17.10
C MET A 1 -57.66 51.17 16.32
N ARG A 2 -57.14 50.15 17.01
CA ARG A 2 -57.10 48.71 16.69
C ARG A 2 -56.17 48.17 15.58
N ARG A 3 -55.02 47.67 16.07
CA ARG A 3 -54.33 46.37 15.85
C ARG A 3 -54.79 45.46 14.69
N GLY A 4 -53.79 44.89 13.98
CA GLY A 4 -53.93 43.69 13.16
C GLY A 4 -52.59 43.16 12.63
N THR A 5 -52.11 42.10 13.26
CA THR A 5 -50.85 41.34 13.19
C THR A 5 -50.58 40.50 11.92
N ILE A 6 -49.27 40.30 11.66
CA ILE A 6 -48.55 39.08 11.18
C ILE A 6 -48.64 38.70 9.68
N GLY A 7 -47.45 38.54 9.08
CA GLY A 7 -47.23 37.78 7.85
C GLY A 7 -45.75 37.75 7.47
N ALA A 8 -45.00 36.82 8.05
CA ALA A 8 -43.59 36.58 7.77
C ALA A 8 -43.38 36.04 6.35
N GLY A 9 -42.35 36.55 5.66
CA GLY A 9 -41.89 36.05 4.36
C GLY A 9 -40.41 36.37 4.21
N LEU A 10 -39.56 35.59 4.89
CA LEU A 10 -38.11 35.68 4.77
C LEU A 10 -37.69 34.94 3.48
N ALA A 11 -37.53 35.68 2.38
CA ALA A 11 -36.92 35.16 1.17
C ALA A 11 -35.38 35.26 1.31
N LEU A 12 -34.76 34.15 1.68
CA LEU A 12 -33.31 33.99 1.75
C LEU A 12 -32.77 33.91 0.31
N ALA A 13 -32.20 35.02 -0.19
CA ALA A 13 -31.46 35.03 -1.45
C ALA A 13 -30.10 34.33 -1.24
N LEU A 14 -29.97 33.13 -1.79
CA LEU A 14 -28.69 32.41 -1.92
C LEU A 14 -27.78 33.18 -2.89
N LEU A 15 -26.88 34.00 -2.33
CA LEU A 15 -25.66 34.43 -3.01
C LEU A 15 -24.76 33.21 -3.18
N VAL A 16 -24.75 32.62 -4.38
CA VAL A 16 -23.73 31.65 -4.78
C VAL A 16 -22.45 32.45 -5.07
N ALA A 17 -21.66 32.68 -4.01
CA ALA A 17 -20.28 33.10 -4.16
C ALA A 17 -19.49 31.93 -4.78
N HIS A 18 -19.28 31.99 -6.09
CA HIS A 18 -18.29 31.15 -6.77
C HIS A 18 -16.91 31.60 -6.29
N SER A 19 -16.47 31.00 -5.19
CA SER A 19 -15.06 31.00 -4.82
C SER A 19 -14.38 30.13 -5.85
N ALA A 20 -13.76 30.74 -6.85
CA ALA A 20 -12.79 30.06 -7.69
C ALA A 20 -11.69 29.52 -6.76
N LEU A 21 -11.77 28.23 -6.44
CA LEU A 21 -10.65 27.48 -5.90
C LEU A 21 -9.52 27.61 -6.91
N SER A 22 -8.61 28.53 -6.66
CA SER A 22 -7.27 28.47 -7.22
C SER A 22 -6.69 27.10 -6.86
N GLN A 23 -6.68 26.18 -7.82
CA GLN A 23 -5.85 25.00 -7.79
C GLN A 23 -4.40 25.49 -7.65
N GLN A 24 -3.92 25.50 -6.42
CA GLN A 24 -2.50 25.68 -6.15
C GLN A 24 -1.86 24.32 -6.44
N GLU A 25 -1.58 24.05 -7.72
CA GLU A 25 -0.76 22.92 -8.13
C GLU A 25 0.58 23.00 -7.39
N ASP A 26 0.98 21.90 -6.73
CA ASP A 26 2.28 21.84 -6.06
C ASP A 26 3.38 22.17 -7.06
N PRO A 27 4.27 23.14 -6.75
CA PRO A 27 5.26 23.64 -7.71
C PRO A 27 6.24 22.55 -8.14
N VAL A 28 6.44 21.49 -7.36
CA VAL A 28 7.30 20.35 -7.71
C VAL A 28 6.66 19.47 -8.80
N ASN A 29 5.33 19.27 -8.76
CA ASN A 29 4.62 18.38 -9.68
C ASN A 29 4.46 19.01 -11.08
N ARG A 30 4.20 20.33 -11.14
CA ARG A 30 4.01 21.01 -12.43
C ARG A 30 5.24 20.94 -13.34
N TYR A 31 6.45 20.97 -12.79
CA TYR A 31 7.67 20.93 -13.60
C TYR A 31 8.01 19.52 -14.10
N GLU A 32 7.71 18.49 -13.31
CA GLU A 32 7.82 17.09 -13.78
C GLU A 32 6.78 16.79 -14.87
N MET A 33 5.60 17.40 -14.82
CA MET A 33 4.60 17.31 -15.90
C MET A 33 5.07 18.00 -17.20
N LEU A 34 5.80 19.11 -17.10
CA LEU A 34 6.29 19.87 -18.26
C LEU A 34 7.56 19.28 -18.88
N TYR A 35 8.50 18.81 -18.05
CA TYR A 35 9.86 18.42 -18.47
C TYR A 35 10.18 16.94 -18.25
N GLY A 36 9.20 16.16 -17.78
CA GLY A 36 9.34 14.74 -17.48
C GLY A 36 10.03 14.44 -16.15
N THR A 37 10.21 13.16 -15.86
CA THR A 37 10.92 12.69 -14.67
C THR A 37 12.41 13.08 -14.72
N PRO A 38 13.00 13.62 -13.65
CA PRO A 38 14.40 14.04 -13.63
C PRO A 38 15.36 12.90 -13.93
N VAL A 39 16.31 13.14 -14.85
CA VAL A 39 17.41 12.22 -15.16
C VAL A 39 18.62 12.55 -14.29
N ASP A 40 19.23 11.55 -13.66
CA ASP A 40 20.49 11.75 -12.93
C ASP A 40 21.66 11.91 -13.90
N VAL A 41 22.36 13.04 -13.82
CA VAL A 41 23.48 13.40 -14.71
C VAL A 41 24.60 14.10 -13.93
N SER A 42 25.86 13.81 -14.25
CA SER A 42 26.99 14.53 -13.68
C SER A 42 27.03 15.98 -14.16
N LEU A 43 27.53 16.88 -13.33
CA LEU A 43 27.63 18.29 -13.72
C LEU A 43 28.56 18.48 -14.92
N SER A 44 29.65 17.71 -14.99
CA SER A 44 30.57 17.68 -16.11
C SER A 44 29.90 17.35 -17.45
N ASP A 45 28.99 16.36 -17.48
CA ASP A 45 28.31 15.99 -18.71
C ASP A 45 27.26 17.03 -19.12
N LEU A 46 26.60 17.69 -18.15
CA LEU A 46 25.72 18.82 -18.44
C LEU A 46 26.48 20.01 -19.06
N VAL A 47 27.71 20.28 -18.61
CA VAL A 47 28.55 21.37 -19.12
C VAL A 47 29.11 21.05 -20.49
N GLN A 48 29.48 19.79 -20.75
CA GLN A 48 30.07 19.36 -22.02
C GLN A 48 29.03 19.11 -23.11
N ASN A 49 27.87 18.56 -22.74
CA ASN A 49 26.82 18.12 -23.66
C ASN A 49 25.43 18.72 -23.31
N PRO A 50 25.29 20.05 -23.14
CA PRO A 50 24.03 20.65 -22.68
C PRO A 50 22.85 20.36 -23.60
N MET A 51 23.09 20.26 -24.92
CA MET A 51 22.05 19.99 -25.91
C MET A 51 21.37 18.63 -25.74
N ALA A 52 22.06 17.62 -25.19
CA ALA A 52 21.48 16.29 -24.95
C ALA A 52 20.38 16.31 -23.88
N TYR A 53 20.33 17.37 -23.08
CA TYR A 53 19.42 17.56 -21.95
C TYR A 53 18.44 18.72 -22.16
N SER A 54 18.39 19.27 -23.37
CA SER A 54 17.46 20.34 -23.72
C SER A 54 16.01 19.90 -23.48
N ASN A 55 15.22 20.77 -22.84
CA ASN A 55 13.82 20.52 -22.47
C ASN A 55 13.59 19.28 -21.58
N ARG A 56 14.60 18.84 -20.82
CA ARG A 56 14.46 17.71 -19.89
C ARG A 56 14.79 18.14 -18.47
N ALA A 57 14.04 17.61 -17.51
CA ALA A 57 14.40 17.72 -16.11
C ALA A 57 15.69 16.90 -15.86
N VAL A 58 16.68 17.53 -15.24
CA VAL A 58 17.91 16.88 -14.80
C VAL A 58 18.07 16.99 -13.30
N ARG A 59 18.77 16.02 -12.72
CA ARG A 59 19.18 16.00 -11.33
C ARG A 59 20.69 15.85 -11.30
N THR A 60 21.36 16.85 -10.73
CA THR A 60 22.82 16.89 -10.68
C THR A 60 23.30 17.27 -9.29
N THR A 61 24.56 16.97 -9.00
CA THR A 61 25.18 17.23 -7.70
C THR A 61 26.51 17.94 -7.93
N GLY A 62 26.81 18.92 -7.10
CA GLY A 62 28.12 19.57 -7.07
C GLY A 62 28.28 20.42 -5.83
N ARG A 63 29.46 21.00 -5.64
CA ARG A 63 29.73 21.91 -4.52
C ARG A 63 29.02 23.24 -4.75
N LEU A 64 28.21 23.67 -3.80
CA LEU A 64 27.56 24.98 -3.85
C LEU A 64 28.58 26.07 -3.53
N GLU A 65 28.72 27.03 -4.42
CA GLU A 65 29.57 28.20 -4.26
C GLU A 65 28.79 29.49 -4.50
N MET A 66 29.34 30.60 -4.02
CA MET A 66 28.83 31.93 -4.31
C MET A 66 29.73 32.56 -5.37
N SER A 67 29.14 33.12 -6.42
CA SER A 67 29.90 33.85 -7.44
C SER A 67 30.62 35.04 -6.80
N PRO A 68 31.93 35.22 -7.08
CA PRO A 68 32.67 36.38 -6.60
C PRO A 68 32.27 37.68 -7.32
N SER A 69 31.40 37.62 -8.33
CA SER A 69 30.96 38.79 -9.08
C SER A 69 30.10 39.72 -8.21
N VAL A 70 30.67 40.87 -7.87
CA VAL A 70 30.08 41.91 -7.02
C VAL A 70 29.14 42.78 -7.86
N GLN A 71 27.92 42.31 -8.11
CA GLN A 71 26.83 43.18 -8.57
C GLN A 71 25.54 42.81 -7.85
N SER A 72 25.30 43.49 -6.72
CA SER A 72 24.00 43.75 -6.05
C SER A 72 23.11 42.56 -5.64
N ARG A 73 23.31 41.36 -6.18
CA ARG A 73 22.49 40.17 -5.98
C ARG A 73 23.39 38.95 -5.81
N ARG A 74 23.17 38.21 -4.73
CA ARG A 74 23.88 36.95 -4.48
C ARG A 74 23.56 35.99 -5.61
N THR A 75 24.61 35.49 -6.23
CA THR A 75 24.51 34.57 -7.35
C THR A 75 25.20 33.29 -6.93
N TYR A 76 24.49 32.17 -7.03
CA TYR A 76 24.99 30.88 -6.59
C TYR A 76 25.43 30.07 -7.81
N MET A 77 26.46 29.25 -7.61
CA MET A 77 27.03 28.38 -8.63
C MET A 77 27.14 26.97 -8.08
N LEU A 78 26.99 25.99 -8.96
CA LEU A 78 27.32 24.61 -8.68
C LEU A 78 28.65 24.28 -9.36
N VAL A 79 29.59 23.71 -8.62
CA VAL A 79 30.96 23.45 -9.08
C VAL A 79 31.33 22.00 -8.78
N ASP A 80 31.79 21.26 -9.78
CA ASP A 80 32.30 19.89 -9.59
C ASP A 80 33.82 19.85 -9.72
N SER A 81 34.33 20.43 -10.81
CA SER A 81 35.76 20.64 -11.07
C SER A 81 36.04 22.13 -11.30
N ALA A 82 37.31 22.52 -11.47
CA ALA A 82 37.69 23.91 -11.73
C ALA A 82 37.07 24.49 -13.02
N VAL A 83 36.56 23.66 -13.93
CA VAL A 83 36.02 24.06 -15.23
C VAL A 83 34.55 23.71 -15.44
N ASP A 84 33.99 22.82 -14.60
CA ASP A 84 32.59 22.40 -14.68
C ASP A 84 31.75 23.24 -13.72
N ILE A 85 31.32 24.41 -14.21
CA ILE A 85 30.58 25.42 -13.44
C ILE A 85 29.21 25.65 -14.06
N ALA A 86 28.16 25.56 -13.23
CA ALA A 86 26.80 25.92 -13.58
C ALA A 86 26.28 27.08 -12.74
N LEU A 87 25.61 28.03 -13.40
CA LEU A 87 24.89 29.10 -12.73
C LEU A 87 23.57 28.56 -12.15
N LEU A 88 23.25 28.87 -10.90
CA LEU A 88 22.00 28.43 -10.28
C LEU A 88 20.97 29.56 -10.26
N GLN A 89 19.78 29.27 -10.79
CA GLN A 89 18.65 30.20 -10.83
C GLN A 89 17.42 29.53 -10.20
N PRO A 90 17.12 29.79 -8.92
CA PRO A 90 15.92 29.23 -8.31
C PRO A 90 14.68 29.85 -8.95
N VAL A 91 13.66 29.03 -9.18
CA VAL A 91 12.33 29.55 -9.56
C VAL A 91 11.74 30.36 -8.40
N PRO A 92 10.84 31.33 -8.68
CA PRO A 92 10.31 32.22 -7.65
C PRO A 92 9.74 31.50 -6.42
N GLU A 93 9.17 30.30 -6.60
CA GLU A 93 8.50 29.51 -5.58
C GLU A 93 9.45 28.99 -4.50
N ILE A 94 10.69 28.66 -4.85
CA ILE A 94 11.68 28.12 -3.91
C ILE A 94 12.80 29.12 -3.60
N GLY A 95 12.80 30.29 -4.23
CA GLY A 95 13.89 31.27 -4.11
C GLY A 95 14.16 31.71 -2.67
N ALA A 96 13.11 31.99 -1.89
CA ALA A 96 13.26 32.42 -0.50
C ALA A 96 13.79 31.31 0.43
N GLU A 97 13.31 30.08 0.23
CA GLU A 97 13.77 28.91 0.99
C GLU A 97 15.23 28.59 0.66
N PHE A 98 15.56 28.58 -0.63
CA PHE A 98 16.92 28.37 -1.09
C PHE A 98 17.87 29.44 -0.57
N GLU A 99 17.52 30.73 -0.61
CA GLU A 99 18.38 31.81 -0.10
C GLU A 99 18.68 31.66 1.40
N SER A 100 17.69 31.23 2.19
CA SER A 100 17.85 30.95 3.62
C SER A 100 18.83 29.79 3.88
N ASP A 101 18.73 28.73 3.09
CA ASP A 101 19.48 27.50 3.29
C ASP A 101 20.87 27.50 2.61
N ALA A 102 21.00 28.23 1.49
CA ALA A 102 22.19 28.25 0.65
C ALA A 102 23.44 28.67 1.45
N MET A 103 23.30 29.59 2.39
CA MET A 103 24.40 30.02 3.27
C MET A 103 24.98 28.87 4.11
N GLN A 104 24.15 27.91 4.52
CA GLN A 104 24.57 26.73 5.27
C GLN A 104 25.20 25.65 4.37
N PHE A 105 24.91 25.71 3.08
CA PHE A 105 25.35 24.72 2.09
C PHE A 105 26.60 25.16 1.33
N LEU A 106 27.04 26.42 1.47
CA LEU A 106 28.25 26.94 0.84
C LEU A 106 29.48 26.05 1.15
N GLY A 107 30.21 25.72 0.09
CA GLY A 107 31.37 24.83 0.13
C GLY A 107 31.03 23.34 0.29
N ARG A 108 29.74 22.97 0.32
CA ARG A 108 29.30 21.58 0.51
C ARG A 108 28.59 21.05 -0.74
N GLN A 109 28.63 19.72 -0.91
CA GLN A 109 27.93 19.03 -2.00
C GLN A 109 26.43 19.29 -1.88
N THR A 110 25.77 19.73 -2.94
CA THR A 110 24.34 20.04 -2.96
C THR A 110 23.76 19.42 -4.22
N GLN A 111 22.59 18.79 -4.09
CA GLN A 111 21.88 18.24 -5.23
C GLN A 111 20.84 19.24 -5.71
N ILE A 112 20.77 19.45 -7.02
CA ILE A 112 19.86 20.37 -7.68
C ILE A 112 19.06 19.60 -8.73
N THR A 113 17.75 19.87 -8.79
CA THR A 113 16.85 19.37 -9.83
C THR A 113 16.22 20.54 -10.59
N GLY A 114 16.45 20.57 -11.90
CA GLY A 114 16.05 21.70 -12.73
C GLY A 114 16.21 21.45 -14.23
N LEU A 115 16.09 22.53 -15.00
CA LEU A 115 16.26 22.57 -16.44
C LEU A 115 17.58 23.26 -16.80
N VAL A 116 18.34 22.63 -17.69
CA VAL A 116 19.61 23.20 -18.20
C VAL A 116 19.35 24.12 -19.38
N GLN A 117 20.02 25.26 -19.36
CA GLN A 117 20.07 26.23 -20.45
C GLN A 117 21.52 26.58 -20.76
N GLU A 118 21.85 26.67 -22.04
CA GLU A 118 23.17 27.13 -22.46
C GLU A 118 23.27 28.65 -22.33
N LEU A 119 24.38 29.14 -21.78
CA LEU A 119 24.65 30.57 -21.67
C LEU A 119 25.46 31.02 -22.89
N SER A 120 24.90 31.93 -23.68
CA SER A 120 25.48 32.43 -24.94
C SER A 120 26.74 33.28 -24.79
N GLY A 121 27.42 33.28 -23.63
CA GLY A 121 28.57 34.14 -23.31
C GLY A 121 29.82 33.43 -22.80
N GLY A 122 29.82 32.10 -22.64
CA GLY A 122 30.93 31.35 -22.01
C GLY A 122 32.08 30.92 -22.95
N LEU A 123 32.03 31.31 -24.22
CA LEU A 123 33.02 30.91 -25.23
C LEU A 123 34.30 31.74 -25.10
N GLY A 124 35.15 31.42 -24.11
CA GLY A 124 36.51 31.95 -24.03
C GLY A 124 37.15 31.96 -22.65
N ASN A 125 36.37 31.94 -21.57
CA ASN A 125 36.89 31.90 -20.20
C ASN A 125 36.49 30.59 -19.51
N PRO A 126 37.45 29.69 -19.17
CA PRO A 126 37.15 28.41 -18.53
C PRO A 126 36.57 28.56 -17.11
N ASN A 127 36.69 29.74 -16.50
CA ASN A 127 36.19 30.02 -15.14
C ASN A 127 34.80 30.67 -15.14
N GLN A 128 34.10 30.72 -16.28
CA GLN A 128 32.74 31.23 -16.38
C GLN A 128 31.74 30.09 -16.58
N PRO A 129 30.54 30.19 -15.97
CA PRO A 129 29.50 29.19 -16.18
C PRO A 129 29.10 29.15 -17.66
N ARG A 130 29.14 27.96 -18.25
CA ARG A 130 28.67 27.73 -19.63
C ARG A 130 27.18 27.41 -19.70
N ILE A 131 26.63 26.97 -18.58
CA ILE A 131 25.23 26.62 -18.45
C ILE A 131 24.60 27.34 -17.25
N ALA A 132 23.31 27.58 -17.33
CA ALA A 132 22.46 27.91 -16.21
C ALA A 132 21.49 26.76 -15.93
N ILE A 133 21.21 26.51 -14.66
CA ILE A 133 20.19 25.57 -14.23
C ILE A 133 19.09 26.38 -13.56
N THR A 134 17.95 26.47 -14.24
CA THR A 134 16.72 26.97 -13.61
C THR A 134 16.13 25.82 -12.81
N PHE A 135 16.11 25.93 -11.47
CA PHE A 135 15.79 24.80 -10.60
C PHE A 135 14.62 25.08 -9.67
N TRP A 136 13.88 24.03 -9.36
CA TRP A 136 12.69 24.05 -8.51
C TRP A 136 12.80 23.09 -7.33
N GLN A 137 13.91 22.38 -7.21
CA GLN A 137 14.19 21.54 -6.07
C GLN A 137 15.69 21.49 -5.80
N PHE A 138 16.02 21.51 -4.52
CA PHE A 138 17.38 21.34 -4.03
C PHE A 138 17.37 20.42 -2.82
N MET A 139 18.46 19.71 -2.60
CA MET A 139 18.71 18.95 -1.39
C MET A 139 20.07 19.35 -0.84
N GLY A 140 20.08 19.77 0.42
CA GLY A 140 21.29 20.12 1.14
C GLY A 140 22.30 18.96 1.20
N PRO A 141 23.52 19.26 1.64
CA PRO A 141 24.59 18.28 1.70
C PRO A 141 24.19 17.03 2.48
N PRO A 142 24.62 15.84 2.04
CA PRO A 142 24.54 14.66 2.86
C PRO A 142 25.44 14.92 4.08
N GLU A 143 24.83 15.35 5.18
CA GLU A 143 25.54 15.70 6.39
C GLU A 143 26.08 14.41 7.02
N GLU A 144 27.28 13.95 6.63
CA GLU A 144 27.95 12.85 7.31
C GLU A 144 28.14 13.25 8.77
N VAL A 145 27.20 12.83 9.61
CA VAL A 145 27.33 12.98 11.05
C VAL A 145 28.44 12.03 11.48
N LYS A 146 29.64 12.59 11.65
CA LYS A 146 30.79 11.90 12.22
C LYS A 146 30.62 11.87 13.74
N GLY A 147 30.34 10.69 14.28
CA GLY A 147 30.21 10.43 15.72
C GLY A 147 28.86 9.83 16.11
N PRO A 148 28.75 9.25 17.31
CA PRO A 148 27.49 8.68 17.80
C PRO A 148 26.48 9.81 18.05
N LEU A 149 25.42 9.85 17.24
CA LEU A 149 24.26 10.70 17.51
C LEU A 149 23.60 10.26 18.82
N LYS A 150 23.35 11.20 19.73
CA LYS A 150 22.43 10.96 20.84
C LYS A 150 21.01 11.05 20.30
N PHE A 151 20.26 9.97 20.45
CA PHE A 151 18.88 9.88 20.01
C PHE A 151 18.01 9.22 21.08
N VAL A 152 16.71 9.49 21.02
CA VAL A 152 15.70 8.75 21.78
C VAL A 152 15.06 7.72 20.86
N ASP A 153 14.86 6.51 21.36
CA ASP A 153 14.11 5.48 20.66
C ASP A 153 12.62 5.77 20.69
N VAL A 154 12.03 5.88 19.51
CA VAL A 154 10.60 6.19 19.35
C VAL A 154 9.99 5.27 18.31
N SER A 155 8.82 4.71 18.61
CA SER A 155 8.05 3.94 17.63
C SER A 155 7.34 4.88 16.65
N LEU A 156 7.06 4.39 15.43
CA LEU A 156 6.24 5.16 14.48
C LEU A 156 4.84 5.44 15.03
N GLU A 157 4.28 4.50 15.79
CA GLU A 157 3.06 4.70 16.57
C GLU A 157 3.14 5.95 17.44
N SER A 158 4.18 6.09 18.27
CA SER A 158 4.28 7.23 19.18
C SER A 158 4.46 8.56 18.44
N LEU A 159 5.11 8.56 17.27
CA LEU A 159 5.27 9.75 16.45
C LEU A 159 3.95 10.19 15.77
N VAL A 160 3.12 9.24 15.36
CA VAL A 160 1.86 9.52 14.64
C VAL A 160 0.70 9.74 15.60
N SER A 161 0.62 8.97 16.68
CA SER A 161 -0.46 9.08 17.69
C SER A 161 -0.32 10.29 18.61
N ARG A 162 0.90 10.83 18.76
CA ARG A 162 1.20 12.01 19.59
C ARG A 162 2.01 13.04 18.78
N PRO A 163 1.42 13.61 17.73
CA PRO A 163 2.11 14.54 16.85
C PRO A 163 2.62 15.75 17.66
N GLY A 164 3.80 16.25 17.32
CA GLY A 164 4.42 17.41 17.98
C GLY A 164 5.20 17.11 19.25
N ARG A 165 4.98 15.95 19.92
CA ARG A 165 5.59 15.67 21.23
C ARG A 165 7.12 15.54 21.17
N GLU A 166 7.61 14.96 20.09
CA GLU A 166 9.03 14.71 19.86
C GLU A 166 9.65 15.69 18.86
N ASP A 167 8.87 16.68 18.40
CA ASP A 167 9.33 17.63 17.38
C ASP A 167 10.59 18.37 17.83
N GLY A 168 11.55 18.48 16.91
CA GLY A 168 12.85 19.10 17.17
C GLY A 168 13.85 18.25 17.98
N LYS A 169 13.42 17.15 18.61
CA LYS A 169 14.33 16.19 19.26
C LYS A 169 14.90 15.23 18.24
N THR A 170 16.14 14.78 18.46
CA THR A 170 16.74 13.72 17.65
C THR A 170 16.16 12.38 18.08
N VAL A 171 15.40 11.74 17.20
CA VAL A 171 14.78 10.43 17.43
C VAL A 171 15.39 9.38 16.50
N ARG A 172 15.42 8.14 16.96
CA ARG A 172 15.62 6.97 16.12
C ARG A 172 14.28 6.27 15.93
N VAL A 173 13.90 6.08 14.68
CA VAL A 173 12.72 5.32 14.29
C VAL A 173 13.08 4.25 13.28
N VAL A 174 12.35 3.14 13.32
CA VAL A 174 12.56 2.01 12.41
C VAL A 174 11.24 1.72 11.71
N GLY A 175 11.29 1.47 10.40
CA GLY A 175 10.11 1.10 9.63
C GLY A 175 10.48 0.45 8.30
N LYS A 176 9.51 -0.21 7.67
CA LYS A 176 9.66 -0.77 6.33
C LYS A 176 9.64 0.34 5.29
N PHE A 177 10.60 0.32 4.38
CA PHE A 177 10.66 1.22 3.24
C PHE A 177 9.47 1.00 2.30
N ARG A 178 8.77 2.07 1.91
CA ARG A 178 7.59 2.04 1.03
C ARG A 178 7.76 2.89 -0.24
N GLY A 179 8.99 3.28 -0.54
CA GLY A 179 9.31 4.13 -1.69
C GLY A 179 8.77 5.55 -1.53
N ARG A 180 8.55 6.24 -2.66
CA ARG A 180 7.90 7.56 -2.74
C ARG A 180 6.38 7.42 -2.56
N ASN A 181 5.98 6.77 -1.46
CA ASN A 181 4.59 6.45 -1.14
C ASN A 181 3.88 5.59 -2.20
N LEU A 182 4.57 4.57 -2.74
CA LEU A 182 4.09 3.71 -3.84
C LEU A 182 2.81 2.90 -3.53
N TYR A 183 2.41 2.87 -2.27
CA TYR A 183 1.25 2.13 -1.77
C TYR A 183 0.14 3.05 -1.22
N GLY A 184 0.30 4.38 -1.30
CA GLY A 184 -0.68 5.32 -0.78
C GLY A 184 -0.86 5.22 0.75
N ASP A 185 0.22 4.91 1.47
CA ASP A 185 0.19 4.81 2.94
C ASP A 185 -0.01 6.19 3.59
N LEU A 186 0.33 7.28 2.89
CA LEU A 186 0.06 8.67 3.29
C LEU A 186 -0.71 9.42 2.19
N PRO A 187 -1.42 10.52 2.50
CA PRO A 187 -2.08 11.34 1.48
C PRO A 187 -1.05 11.85 0.45
N ALA A 188 -1.28 11.63 -0.84
CA ALA A 188 -0.32 12.05 -1.89
C ALA A 188 0.03 13.55 -1.82
N ARG A 189 -0.97 14.39 -1.54
CA ARG A 189 -0.82 15.85 -1.34
C ARG A 189 0.05 16.27 -0.14
N SER A 190 0.49 15.32 0.68
CA SER A 190 1.35 15.59 1.82
C SER A 190 2.84 15.37 1.50
N GLU A 191 3.19 14.92 0.30
CA GLU A 191 4.58 14.91 -0.16
C GLU A 191 5.10 16.36 -0.24
N ARG A 192 6.29 16.64 0.33
CA ARG A 192 6.86 18.01 0.27
C ARG A 192 7.91 18.14 -0.83
N ALA A 193 8.68 17.08 -1.08
CA ALA A 193 9.70 17.06 -2.11
C ALA A 193 9.74 15.71 -2.82
N SER A 194 10.18 15.68 -4.09
CA SER A 194 10.32 14.43 -4.86
C SER A 194 11.33 13.44 -4.28
N GLY A 195 12.19 13.93 -3.38
CA GLY A 195 13.15 13.14 -2.63
C GLY A 195 12.59 12.57 -1.32
N ASP A 196 11.34 12.88 -0.97
CA ASP A 196 10.68 12.32 0.20
C ASP A 196 10.22 10.89 -0.06
N TRP A 197 10.32 10.06 0.97
CA TRP A 197 9.95 8.66 0.89
C TRP A 197 9.32 8.22 2.21
N VAL A 198 8.64 7.08 2.19
CA VAL A 198 7.81 6.65 3.31
C VAL A 198 8.46 5.46 4.02
N ILE A 199 8.46 5.51 5.35
CA ILE A 199 8.60 4.32 6.20
C ILE A 199 7.28 4.01 6.88
N LYS A 200 7.00 2.72 7.04
CA LYS A 200 5.78 2.22 7.65
C LYS A 200 6.07 1.10 8.65
N ASP A 201 5.37 1.14 9.77
CA ASP A 201 5.29 0.03 10.72
C ASP A 201 3.82 -0.16 11.12
N ASP A 202 3.33 -1.38 10.91
CA ASP A 202 1.91 -1.75 11.05
C ASP A 202 0.92 -0.73 10.41
N LEU A 203 0.16 0.02 11.22
CA LEU A 203 -0.80 1.02 10.77
C LEU A 203 -0.20 2.42 10.59
N TYR A 204 1.04 2.63 11.02
CA TYR A 204 1.64 3.95 11.15
C TYR A 204 2.68 4.20 10.06
N ALA A 205 2.55 5.33 9.36
CA ALA A 205 3.47 5.74 8.32
C ALA A 205 3.92 7.18 8.54
N VAL A 206 5.17 7.48 8.17
CA VAL A 206 5.72 8.83 8.20
C VAL A 206 6.52 9.11 6.93
N TRP A 207 6.54 10.37 6.53
CA TRP A 207 7.46 10.84 5.50
C TRP A 207 8.86 10.97 6.06
N VAL A 208 9.86 10.59 5.29
CA VAL A 208 11.27 10.80 5.57
C VAL A 208 11.81 11.76 4.52
N SER A 209 12.41 12.86 4.99
CA SER A 209 12.90 13.96 4.16
C SER A 209 14.38 14.24 4.45
N GLY A 210 15.03 15.02 3.58
CA GLY A 210 16.40 15.51 3.78
C GLY A 210 17.51 14.50 3.47
N ARG A 211 17.21 13.20 3.33
CA ARG A 211 18.17 12.18 2.86
C ARG A 211 17.52 11.16 1.95
N LYS A 212 18.28 10.73 0.94
CA LYS A 212 17.93 9.56 0.12
C LYS A 212 18.08 8.27 0.93
N PRO A 213 17.29 7.22 0.62
CA PRO A 213 17.44 5.90 1.21
C PRO A 213 18.68 5.20 0.62
N LYS A 214 19.86 5.72 0.94
CA LYS A 214 21.16 5.18 0.53
C LYS A 214 22.20 5.31 1.64
N GLY A 215 23.22 4.45 1.60
CA GLY A 215 24.33 4.46 2.53
C GLY A 215 25.53 3.68 1.98
N SER A 216 26.50 3.38 2.85
CA SER A 216 27.73 2.69 2.43
C SER A 216 27.42 1.28 1.91
N GLY A 217 27.56 1.07 0.61
CA GLY A 217 27.36 -0.24 -0.04
C GLY A 217 25.89 -0.60 -0.32
N TRP A 218 24.95 0.34 -0.17
CA TRP A 218 23.54 0.09 -0.45
C TRP A 218 22.80 1.33 -0.93
N GLU A 219 21.83 1.12 -1.81
CA GLU A 219 20.93 2.16 -2.33
C GLU A 219 19.57 1.51 -2.60
N LEU A 220 18.50 2.21 -2.25
CA LEU A 220 17.12 1.81 -2.56
C LEU A 220 16.51 2.83 -3.50
N ASP A 221 15.88 2.35 -4.58
CA ASP A 221 15.15 3.22 -5.48
C ASP A 221 13.73 3.45 -4.94
N ALA A 222 13.40 4.72 -4.69
CA ALA A 222 12.08 5.12 -4.20
C ALA A 222 10.95 4.88 -5.21
N ASN A 223 11.27 4.69 -6.49
CA ASN A 223 10.29 4.43 -7.55
C ASN A 223 10.09 2.94 -7.84
N LEU A 224 10.88 2.05 -7.25
CA LEU A 224 10.83 0.62 -7.55
C LEU A 224 10.18 -0.18 -6.43
N LYS A 225 9.04 -0.83 -6.73
CA LYS A 225 8.34 -1.70 -5.78
C LYS A 225 9.22 -2.84 -5.23
N ARG A 226 10.18 -3.35 -6.02
CA ARG A 226 11.08 -4.45 -5.59
C ARG A 226 12.00 -4.07 -4.43
N ASP A 227 12.30 -2.78 -4.25
CA ASP A 227 13.20 -2.31 -3.17
C ASP A 227 12.43 -2.00 -1.88
N THR A 228 11.10 -2.04 -1.94
CA THR A 228 10.22 -1.84 -0.78
C THR A 228 10.20 -3.06 0.14
N GLY A 229 9.78 -2.87 1.39
CA GLY A 229 9.71 -3.92 2.40
C GLY A 229 10.99 -4.14 3.20
N LYS A 230 12.12 -3.55 2.78
CA LYS A 230 13.37 -3.54 3.57
C LYS A 230 13.20 -2.67 4.81
N TRP A 231 13.76 -3.10 5.93
CA TRP A 231 13.71 -2.36 7.17
C TRP A 231 14.80 -1.30 7.21
N ILE A 232 14.39 -0.08 7.52
CA ILE A 232 15.25 1.10 7.53
C ILE A 232 15.16 1.78 8.89
N GLU A 233 16.34 2.00 9.48
CA GLU A 233 16.56 2.86 10.61
C GLU A 233 16.76 4.29 10.11
N VAL A 234 15.97 5.22 10.66
CA VAL A 234 16.08 6.65 10.40
C VAL A 234 16.34 7.36 11.71
N ILE A 235 17.49 8.03 11.79
CA ILE A 235 17.79 8.95 12.89
C ILE A 235 17.59 10.36 12.35
N GLY A 236 16.72 11.14 12.99
CA GLY A 236 16.34 12.45 12.48
C GLY A 236 15.54 13.25 13.48
N LYS A 237 15.06 14.42 13.03
CA LYS A 237 14.16 15.26 13.83
C LYS A 237 12.76 15.17 13.27
N PRO A 238 11.75 14.79 14.06
CA PRO A 238 10.39 14.80 13.59
C PRO A 238 9.87 16.24 13.54
N GLU A 239 8.94 16.47 12.63
CA GLU A 239 8.25 17.73 12.41
C GLU A 239 6.82 17.41 11.98
N THR A 240 5.84 17.91 12.72
CA THR A 240 4.44 17.70 12.41
C THR A 240 3.88 18.93 11.72
N ARG A 241 3.21 18.75 10.57
CA ARG A 241 2.51 19.84 9.87
C ARG A 241 1.21 19.33 9.29
N ASN A 242 0.13 20.09 9.49
CA ASN A 242 -1.20 19.76 8.98
C ASN A 242 -1.65 18.32 9.34
N GLY A 243 -1.26 17.83 10.51
CA GLY A 243 -1.59 16.48 10.99
C GLY A 243 -0.78 15.34 10.36
N VAL A 244 0.25 15.62 9.55
CA VAL A 244 1.16 14.63 8.99
C VAL A 244 2.55 14.79 9.62
N THR A 245 3.12 13.67 10.07
CA THR A 245 4.46 13.64 10.68
C THR A 245 5.52 13.36 9.62
N TYR A 246 6.54 14.20 9.61
CA TYR A 246 7.73 14.10 8.77
C TYR A 246 8.93 13.87 9.66
N VAL A 247 9.90 13.08 9.22
CA VAL A 247 11.20 12.91 9.89
C VAL A 247 12.26 13.46 8.97
N ARG A 248 12.89 14.57 9.37
CA ARG A 248 14.06 15.11 8.68
C ARG A 248 15.27 14.26 9.05
N ALA A 249 15.66 13.37 8.15
CA ALA A 249 16.68 12.38 8.41
C ALA A 249 18.09 13.00 8.47
N ALA A 250 18.77 12.80 9.59
CA ALA A 250 20.19 13.06 9.75
C ALA A 250 21.03 11.84 9.37
N GLN A 251 20.51 10.63 9.57
CA GLN A 251 21.15 9.36 9.20
C GLN A 251 20.11 8.31 8.82
N VAL A 252 20.47 7.46 7.85
CA VAL A 252 19.64 6.36 7.35
C VAL A 252 20.51 5.11 7.24
N ARG A 253 20.00 3.96 7.68
CA ARG A 253 20.69 2.66 7.64
C ARG A 253 19.71 1.52 7.36
N ILE A 254 20.15 0.49 6.66
CA ILE A 254 19.44 -0.79 6.65
C ILE A 254 19.61 -1.43 8.03
N THR A 255 18.51 -1.98 8.54
CA THR A 255 18.48 -2.66 9.84
C THR A 255 17.60 -3.90 9.74
N ASP A 256 17.62 -4.71 10.79
CA ASP A 256 16.66 -5.80 10.98
C ASP A 256 15.32 -5.25 11.51
N PRO A 257 14.21 -5.99 11.34
CA PRO A 257 12.96 -5.66 12.01
C PRO A 257 13.19 -5.35 13.49
N PRO A 258 12.52 -4.31 14.03
CA PRO A 258 12.61 -4.02 15.46
C PRO A 258 12.16 -5.28 16.20
N ARG A 259 13.02 -5.79 17.08
CA ARG A 259 12.61 -6.87 17.97
C ARG A 259 11.44 -6.34 18.78
N PRO A 260 10.30 -7.06 18.84
CA PRO A 260 9.19 -6.66 19.70
C PRO A 260 9.74 -6.35 21.09
N THR A 261 9.61 -5.10 21.53
CA THR A 261 10.02 -4.72 22.87
C THR A 261 9.09 -5.46 23.81
N ALA A 262 9.63 -6.44 24.53
CA ALA A 262 8.89 -7.40 25.35
C ALA A 262 8.30 -6.80 26.64
N ASP A 263 7.82 -5.56 26.60
CA ASP A 263 7.10 -4.89 27.70
C ASP A 263 5.65 -4.55 27.37
N ALA A 264 5.17 -4.88 26.17
CA ALA A 264 3.75 -5.17 26.01
C ALA A 264 3.56 -6.64 26.37
N ALA A 265 2.80 -6.93 27.43
CA ALA A 265 2.18 -8.25 27.57
C ALA A 265 1.60 -8.62 26.20
N PRO A 266 1.82 -9.85 25.69
CA PRO A 266 1.35 -10.23 24.37
C PRO A 266 -0.10 -9.77 24.25
N PRO A 267 -0.48 -9.05 23.18
CA PRO A 267 -1.88 -8.68 22.99
C PRO A 267 -2.69 -9.95 23.25
N PRO A 268 -3.77 -9.89 24.04
CA PRO A 268 -4.56 -11.08 24.34
C PRO A 268 -4.78 -11.77 23.00
N PRO A 269 -4.50 -13.09 22.92
CA PRO A 269 -4.55 -13.81 21.66
C PRO A 269 -5.82 -13.39 20.93
N PRO A 270 -5.74 -13.04 19.63
CA PRO A 270 -6.91 -12.59 18.88
C PRO A 270 -8.07 -13.50 19.27
N PRO A 271 -9.23 -12.95 19.68
CA PRO A 271 -10.33 -13.78 20.17
C PRO A 271 -10.50 -14.91 19.18
N GLU A 272 -10.43 -16.15 19.66
CA GLU A 272 -10.50 -17.33 18.79
C GLU A 272 -11.66 -17.10 17.84
N ARG A 273 -11.38 -17.09 16.53
CA ARG A 273 -12.43 -16.88 15.53
C ARG A 273 -13.52 -17.89 15.88
N PRO A 274 -14.79 -17.47 16.01
CA PRO A 274 -15.87 -18.38 16.33
C PRO A 274 -15.77 -19.58 15.41
N LYS A 275 -15.60 -20.77 16.00
CA LYS A 275 -15.50 -22.02 15.27
C LYS A 275 -16.83 -22.26 14.56
N VAL A 276 -16.89 -21.96 13.27
CA VAL A 276 -18.10 -22.15 12.46
C VAL A 276 -18.19 -23.64 12.11
N PRO A 277 -19.29 -24.33 12.49
CA PRO A 277 -19.45 -25.73 12.16
C PRO A 277 -19.59 -25.91 10.64
N PRO A 278 -19.23 -27.09 10.12
CA PRO A 278 -19.44 -27.39 8.72
C PRO A 278 -20.93 -27.47 8.40
N VAL A 279 -21.31 -26.94 7.24
CA VAL A 279 -22.68 -27.00 6.70
C VAL A 279 -22.62 -27.26 5.21
N VAL A 280 -23.63 -27.95 4.67
CA VAL A 280 -23.82 -28.09 3.23
C VAL A 280 -24.21 -26.73 2.65
N VAL A 281 -23.41 -26.21 1.72
CA VAL A 281 -23.70 -24.93 1.03
C VAL A 281 -24.35 -25.13 -0.33
N PHE A 282 -24.11 -26.29 -0.95
CA PHE A 282 -24.58 -26.55 -2.30
C PHE A 282 -24.65 -28.06 -2.57
N ALA A 283 -25.54 -28.48 -3.46
CA ALA A 283 -25.58 -29.84 -3.95
C ALA A 283 -26.01 -29.91 -5.41
N LEU A 284 -25.53 -30.93 -6.12
CA LEU A 284 -25.94 -31.28 -7.48
C LEU A 284 -26.29 -32.77 -7.55
N PRO A 285 -27.40 -33.17 -8.21
CA PRO A 285 -28.55 -32.33 -8.56
C PRO A 285 -29.03 -31.46 -7.38
N LEU A 286 -29.79 -30.41 -7.67
CA LEU A 286 -30.34 -29.55 -6.63
C LEU A 286 -31.31 -30.34 -5.75
N ASP A 287 -31.38 -29.96 -4.48
CA ASP A 287 -32.36 -30.54 -3.56
C ASP A 287 -33.79 -30.23 -4.04
N GLY A 288 -34.60 -31.28 -4.20
CA GLY A 288 -35.93 -31.23 -4.81
C GLY A 288 -35.93 -31.36 -6.34
N GLU A 289 -34.78 -31.53 -7.00
CA GLU A 289 -34.70 -31.65 -8.46
C GLU A 289 -35.42 -32.91 -8.96
N GLY A 290 -36.23 -32.70 -10.00
CA GLY A 290 -36.87 -33.76 -10.76
C GLY A 290 -36.11 -34.08 -12.04
N GLU A 291 -36.46 -35.21 -12.65
CA GLU A 291 -35.85 -35.67 -13.90
C GLU A 291 -34.36 -36.03 -13.81
N VAL A 292 -33.89 -36.40 -12.63
CA VAL A 292 -32.50 -36.82 -12.44
C VAL A 292 -32.19 -38.05 -13.31
N PRO A 293 -31.17 -37.97 -14.20
CA PRO A 293 -30.75 -39.10 -15.02
C PRO A 293 -30.36 -40.33 -14.18
N SER A 294 -30.59 -41.54 -14.71
CA SER A 294 -30.31 -42.80 -14.00
C SER A 294 -28.82 -43.10 -13.80
N ASP A 295 -27.92 -42.38 -14.47
CA ASP A 295 -26.47 -42.45 -14.33
C ASP A 295 -25.88 -41.26 -13.55
N SER A 296 -26.73 -40.48 -12.89
CA SER A 296 -26.32 -39.28 -12.18
C SER A 296 -25.44 -39.59 -10.97
N ARG A 297 -24.47 -38.69 -10.74
CA ARG A 297 -23.71 -38.61 -9.50
C ARG A 297 -24.21 -37.44 -8.68
N PHE A 298 -24.16 -37.61 -7.36
CA PHE A 298 -24.51 -36.55 -6.43
C PHE A 298 -23.24 -35.86 -5.94
N VAL A 299 -23.22 -34.55 -5.90
CA VAL A 299 -22.12 -33.74 -5.39
C VAL A 299 -22.67 -32.90 -4.25
N VAL A 300 -22.03 -32.94 -3.09
CA VAL A 300 -22.37 -32.14 -1.92
C VAL A 300 -21.17 -31.27 -1.57
N GLN A 301 -21.35 -29.96 -1.57
CA GLN A 301 -20.30 -29.00 -1.23
C GLN A 301 -20.51 -28.43 0.17
N PHE A 302 -19.42 -28.33 0.92
CA PHE A 302 -19.38 -27.80 2.28
C PHE A 302 -18.76 -26.41 2.32
N ASN A 303 -19.11 -25.61 3.34
CA ASN A 303 -18.50 -24.29 3.57
C ASN A 303 -16.99 -24.37 3.90
N LYS A 304 -16.52 -25.51 4.41
CA LYS A 304 -15.13 -25.72 4.84
C LYS A 304 -14.66 -27.16 4.57
N ASP A 305 -13.38 -27.39 4.83
CA ASP A 305 -12.73 -28.68 4.60
C ASP A 305 -13.22 -29.74 5.59
N MET A 306 -13.66 -30.88 5.07
CA MET A 306 -14.17 -32.01 5.83
C MET A 306 -13.09 -33.07 6.10
N ASP A 307 -13.23 -33.83 7.18
CA ASP A 307 -12.44 -35.05 7.41
C ASP A 307 -13.05 -36.21 6.61
N GLU A 308 -12.35 -36.63 5.55
CA GLU A 308 -12.78 -37.68 4.63
C GLU A 308 -13.05 -39.02 5.35
N ALA A 309 -12.31 -39.32 6.43
CA ALA A 309 -12.48 -40.56 7.17
C ALA A 309 -13.86 -40.65 7.83
N THR A 310 -14.50 -39.51 8.11
CA THR A 310 -15.80 -39.44 8.78
C THR A 310 -16.98 -39.68 7.86
N PHE A 311 -16.81 -39.64 6.53
CA PHE A 311 -17.91 -39.93 5.60
C PHE A 311 -18.32 -41.40 5.56
N LYS A 312 -17.36 -42.32 5.78
CA LYS A 312 -17.62 -43.75 5.71
C LYS A 312 -18.61 -44.16 6.80
N GLY A 313 -19.74 -44.75 6.39
CA GLY A 313 -20.80 -45.17 7.30
C GLY A 313 -21.78 -44.07 7.72
N HIS A 314 -21.55 -42.81 7.31
CA HIS A 314 -22.44 -41.69 7.63
C HIS A 314 -23.07 -41.04 6.40
N VAL A 315 -22.80 -41.55 5.19
CA VAL A 315 -23.42 -41.10 3.95
C VAL A 315 -24.22 -42.27 3.38
N MET A 316 -25.51 -42.08 3.18
CA MET A 316 -26.43 -43.12 2.73
C MET A 316 -27.34 -42.64 1.62
N LEU A 317 -27.62 -43.51 0.65
CA LEU A 317 -28.67 -43.33 -0.33
C LEU A 317 -29.79 -44.35 -0.08
N ARG A 318 -31.04 -43.93 -0.23
CA ARG A 318 -32.20 -44.83 -0.19
C ARG A 318 -33.31 -44.37 -1.12
N TYR A 319 -34.19 -45.31 -1.48
CA TYR A 319 -35.47 -44.97 -2.07
C TYR A 319 -36.45 -44.46 -1.00
N ALA A 320 -37.21 -43.42 -1.34
CA ALA A 320 -38.31 -42.97 -0.50
C ALA A 320 -39.53 -43.89 -0.68
N GLY A 321 -40.22 -44.18 0.43
CA GLY A 321 -41.43 -45.00 0.45
C GLY A 321 -41.18 -46.51 0.40
N PRO A 322 -42.20 -47.33 0.06
CA PRO A 322 -42.07 -48.78 0.07
C PRO A 322 -41.10 -49.26 -1.02
N THR A 323 -40.40 -50.36 -0.73
CA THR A 323 -39.58 -51.09 -1.72
C THR A 323 -40.48 -51.62 -2.83
N LEU A 324 -40.15 -51.28 -4.08
CA LEU A 324 -40.86 -51.77 -5.26
C LEU A 324 -40.11 -52.93 -5.93
N PRO A 325 -40.82 -53.79 -6.70
CA PRO A 325 -40.17 -54.84 -7.46
C PRO A 325 -39.04 -54.30 -8.35
N GLY A 326 -37.83 -54.84 -8.13
CA GLY A 326 -36.65 -54.47 -8.88
C GLY A 326 -35.80 -53.36 -8.26
N ASP A 327 -36.25 -52.68 -7.20
CA ASP A 327 -35.39 -51.78 -6.43
C ASP A 327 -34.17 -52.54 -5.90
N ARG A 328 -32.98 -52.01 -6.14
CA ARG A 328 -31.72 -52.52 -5.60
C ARG A 328 -31.29 -51.65 -4.41
N GLN A 329 -30.59 -52.26 -3.46
CA GLN A 329 -29.97 -51.54 -2.34
C GLN A 329 -28.74 -50.76 -2.81
N PHE A 330 -28.40 -49.68 -2.10
CA PHE A 330 -27.29 -48.78 -2.41
C PHE A 330 -25.97 -49.23 -1.77
N ASP A 331 -25.74 -50.53 -1.65
CA ASP A 331 -24.60 -51.07 -0.88
C ASP A 331 -23.24 -50.85 -1.58
N GLY A 332 -23.27 -50.55 -2.88
CA GLY A 332 -22.09 -50.35 -3.73
C GLY A 332 -21.72 -48.89 -3.98
N ILE A 333 -22.27 -47.93 -3.21
CA ILE A 333 -21.98 -46.51 -3.43
C ILE A 333 -20.48 -46.22 -3.30
N LYS A 334 -19.97 -45.38 -4.20
CA LYS A 334 -18.59 -44.90 -4.12
C LYS A 334 -18.59 -43.45 -3.66
N LEU A 335 -17.79 -43.19 -2.63
CA LEU A 335 -17.57 -41.85 -2.09
C LEU A 335 -16.20 -41.36 -2.54
N THR A 336 -16.11 -40.12 -2.98
CA THR A 336 -14.83 -39.47 -3.30
C THR A 336 -14.90 -38.03 -2.83
N TYR A 337 -13.97 -37.65 -1.96
CA TYR A 337 -13.89 -36.28 -1.45
C TYR A 337 -12.74 -35.52 -2.12
N ASP A 338 -13.06 -34.33 -2.64
CA ASP A 338 -12.06 -33.38 -3.15
C ASP A 338 -11.95 -32.24 -2.15
N GLN A 339 -10.86 -32.24 -1.36
CA GLN A 339 -10.59 -31.20 -0.38
C GLN A 339 -10.43 -29.82 -1.02
N GLY A 340 -9.83 -29.72 -2.21
CA GLY A 340 -9.64 -28.46 -2.91
C GLY A 340 -10.96 -27.82 -3.36
N ARG A 341 -11.99 -28.64 -3.61
CA ARG A 341 -13.34 -28.18 -3.96
C ARG A 341 -14.32 -28.20 -2.78
N ARG A 342 -13.92 -28.76 -1.64
CA ARG A 342 -14.76 -29.04 -0.46
C ARG A 342 -16.02 -29.82 -0.85
N ALA A 343 -15.85 -30.77 -1.75
CA ALA A 343 -16.95 -31.44 -2.42
C ALA A 343 -16.86 -32.96 -2.25
N LEU A 344 -17.93 -33.54 -1.69
CA LEU A 344 -18.14 -34.99 -1.65
C LEU A 344 -18.93 -35.40 -2.89
N THR A 345 -18.37 -36.31 -3.67
CA THR A 345 -19.07 -36.97 -4.78
C THR A 345 -19.54 -38.35 -4.34
N ILE A 346 -20.82 -38.64 -4.58
CA ILE A 346 -21.49 -39.91 -4.31
C ILE A 346 -21.91 -40.49 -5.66
N ASP A 347 -21.29 -41.61 -6.03
CA ASP A 347 -21.63 -42.37 -7.24
C ASP A 347 -22.53 -43.56 -6.84
N PRO A 348 -23.82 -43.56 -7.21
CA PRO A 348 -24.75 -44.65 -6.93
C PRO A 348 -24.54 -45.88 -7.82
N GLY A 349 -23.65 -45.80 -8.83
CA GLY A 349 -23.53 -46.82 -9.86
C GLY A 349 -24.77 -46.86 -10.76
N ASP A 350 -25.23 -48.07 -11.07
CA ASP A 350 -26.38 -48.33 -11.94
C ASP A 350 -27.70 -48.54 -11.14
N VAL A 351 -27.71 -48.15 -9.87
CA VAL A 351 -28.79 -48.48 -8.93
C VAL A 351 -30.03 -47.60 -9.11
N LEU A 352 -29.90 -46.39 -9.65
CA LEU A 352 -31.01 -45.44 -9.80
C LEU A 352 -32.09 -45.95 -10.76
N ARG A 353 -33.34 -45.90 -10.33
CA ARG A 353 -34.49 -46.40 -11.09
C ARG A 353 -35.42 -45.28 -11.53
N PRO A 354 -35.92 -45.30 -12.78
CA PRO A 354 -36.80 -44.27 -13.30
C PRO A 354 -38.06 -44.04 -12.46
N GLY A 355 -38.49 -42.79 -12.37
CA GLY A 355 -39.69 -42.34 -11.66
C GLY A 355 -39.67 -42.51 -10.14
N ARG A 356 -38.56 -42.98 -9.55
CA ARG A 356 -38.40 -43.16 -8.09
C ARG A 356 -37.88 -41.89 -7.43
N GLN A 357 -38.27 -41.70 -6.18
CA GLN A 357 -37.72 -40.66 -5.33
C GLN A 357 -36.56 -41.22 -4.49
N ILE A 358 -35.45 -40.49 -4.47
CA ILE A 358 -34.21 -40.82 -3.77
C ILE A 358 -34.03 -39.86 -2.61
N GLU A 359 -33.52 -40.37 -1.49
CA GLU A 359 -33.02 -39.57 -0.37
C GLU A 359 -31.52 -39.84 -0.19
N LEU A 360 -30.73 -38.77 -0.25
CA LEU A 360 -29.34 -38.74 0.19
C LEU A 360 -29.31 -38.22 1.62
N MET A 361 -28.90 -39.08 2.54
CA MET A 361 -28.88 -38.80 3.99
C MET A 361 -27.43 -38.62 4.45
N LEU A 362 -27.19 -37.49 5.11
CA LEU A 362 -25.96 -37.21 5.85
C LEU A 362 -26.25 -37.45 7.33
N LEU A 363 -25.69 -38.53 7.88
CA LEU A 363 -25.95 -38.99 9.24
C LEU A 363 -25.04 -38.29 10.27
N PRO A 364 -25.40 -38.30 11.57
CA PRO A 364 -24.54 -37.78 12.64
C PRO A 364 -23.19 -38.47 12.66
N GLY A 365 -22.10 -37.73 12.91
CA GLY A 365 -20.74 -38.28 12.97
C GLY A 365 -19.80 -37.75 11.89
N ILE A 366 -20.33 -37.11 10.84
CA ILE A 366 -19.54 -36.37 9.85
C ILE A 366 -18.94 -35.13 10.53
N ALA A 367 -17.63 -34.91 10.37
CA ALA A 367 -16.92 -33.78 10.98
C ALA A 367 -15.93 -33.12 10.02
N ASP A 368 -15.53 -31.90 10.35
CA ASP A 368 -14.44 -31.20 9.70
C ASP A 368 -13.06 -31.61 10.22
N ILE A 369 -12.01 -31.13 9.56
CA ILE A 369 -10.61 -31.33 9.96
C ILE A 369 -10.27 -30.74 11.34
N ASP A 370 -11.12 -29.87 11.89
CA ASP A 370 -10.99 -29.26 13.22
C ASP A 370 -11.82 -30.02 14.30
N GLY A 371 -12.50 -31.11 13.92
CA GLY A 371 -13.32 -31.94 14.78
C GLY A 371 -14.72 -31.40 15.08
N LEU A 372 -15.19 -30.36 14.37
CA LEU A 372 -16.57 -29.88 14.51
C LEU A 372 -17.51 -30.72 13.65
N THR A 373 -18.64 -31.12 14.24
CA THR A 373 -19.65 -31.95 13.56
C THR A 373 -20.48 -31.15 12.56
N LEU A 374 -20.88 -31.79 11.47
CA LEU A 374 -21.84 -31.26 10.50
C LEU A 374 -23.13 -30.83 11.20
N VAL A 375 -23.64 -29.66 10.81
CA VAL A 375 -24.95 -29.16 11.24
C VAL A 375 -25.91 -29.08 10.05
N PRO A 376 -27.23 -29.16 10.30
CA PRO A 376 -28.22 -29.02 9.24
C PRO A 376 -28.12 -27.68 8.49
N ARG A 377 -28.52 -27.68 7.22
CA ARG A 377 -28.78 -26.44 6.48
C ARG A 377 -29.80 -25.56 7.22
N PRO A 378 -29.67 -24.22 7.18
CA PRO A 378 -30.62 -23.32 7.82
C PRO A 378 -32.07 -23.63 7.40
N GLY A 379 -32.94 -23.85 8.39
CA GLY A 379 -34.36 -24.14 8.16
C GLY A 379 -34.70 -25.60 7.85
N GLN A 380 -33.72 -26.52 7.87
CA GLN A 380 -33.94 -27.96 7.78
C GLN A 380 -33.75 -28.58 9.17
N GLN A 381 -34.71 -29.38 9.62
CA GLN A 381 -34.57 -30.21 10.82
C GLN A 381 -35.09 -31.60 10.46
N VAL A 382 -34.24 -32.61 10.64
CA VAL A 382 -34.55 -34.00 10.30
C VAL A 382 -34.20 -34.87 11.50
N ASP A 383 -35.09 -35.79 11.88
CA ASP A 383 -34.98 -36.53 13.15
C ASP A 383 -33.91 -37.65 13.14
N GLU A 384 -33.61 -38.22 11.97
CA GLU A 384 -32.70 -39.39 11.83
C GLU A 384 -31.37 -39.06 11.12
N ALA A 385 -31.26 -37.86 10.54
CA ALA A 385 -30.10 -37.42 9.78
C ALA A 385 -29.78 -35.96 10.10
N VAL A 386 -28.53 -35.56 9.92
CA VAL A 386 -28.10 -34.16 10.02
C VAL A 386 -28.64 -33.35 8.84
N ASP A 387 -28.64 -33.93 7.63
CA ASP A 387 -29.25 -33.32 6.46
C ASP A 387 -29.78 -34.40 5.50
N VAL A 388 -30.83 -34.08 4.77
CA VAL A 388 -31.43 -34.96 3.76
C VAL A 388 -31.71 -34.18 2.50
N LEU A 389 -31.15 -34.64 1.39
CA LEU A 389 -31.41 -34.11 0.07
C LEU A 389 -32.29 -35.08 -0.69
N ARG A 390 -33.31 -34.56 -1.37
CA ARG A 390 -34.34 -35.36 -2.04
C ARG A 390 -34.31 -35.12 -3.53
N PHE A 391 -34.43 -36.20 -4.30
CA PHE A 391 -34.35 -36.15 -5.75
C PHE A 391 -35.40 -37.04 -6.36
N ARG A 392 -35.87 -36.73 -7.57
CA ARG A 392 -36.75 -37.62 -8.34
C ARG A 392 -36.09 -37.95 -9.67
N THR A 393 -35.92 -39.24 -9.95
CA THR A 393 -35.38 -39.69 -11.22
C THR A 393 -36.38 -39.46 -12.36
N GLY A 394 -35.86 -39.21 -13.56
CA GLY A 394 -36.66 -39.12 -14.78
C GLY A 394 -37.43 -40.41 -15.04
N THR A 395 -38.55 -40.29 -15.76
CA THR A 395 -39.40 -41.44 -16.15
C THR A 395 -38.80 -42.24 -17.30
#